data_AF-A0A2K9QKR6-F1
#
_entry.id   AF-A0A2K9QKR6-F1
#
_cell.length_a   1.000
_cell.length_b   1.000
_cell.length_c   1.000
_cell.angle_alpha   90.00
_cell.angle_beta   90.00
_cell.angle_gamma   90.00
#
_symmetry.space_group_name_H-M   'P 1'
#
loop_
_entity.id
_entity.type
_entity.pdbx_description
1 polymer ?
#
loop_
_entity_poly.entity_id
_entity_poly.type
_entity_poly.pdbx_seq_one_letter_code
_entity_poly.pdbx_strand_id
1 'polypeptide(L)'
;MKQFPMTLRGAEKLREELDFLKSVRRPEIIAAIAEAREHGDLKENAEYHAAREQQGFCEGRIQEIEAKLSNAQVIDVTKMAANGRVIFGATVTVMNLDTEEEQTYRIVGDDEADFKQNLISVNSPIARGLIGKEEDDVVTISTPGGVVEYEILKVEYL
;
A
#
# COMPACT_ATOMS: atom_id res chain seq x y z
N MET A 1 -5.66 -20.44 4.46
CA MET A 1 -4.95 -19.31 3.81
C MET A 1 -4.57 -18.31 4.88
N LYS A 2 -3.39 -17.70 4.79
CA LYS A 2 -2.90 -16.73 5.77
C LYS A 2 -3.44 -15.35 5.37
N GLN A 3 -4.43 -14.86 6.11
CA GLN A 3 -4.94 -13.50 5.90
C GLN A 3 -3.83 -12.51 6.28
N PHE A 4 -3.72 -11.41 5.52
CA PHE A 4 -2.76 -10.34 5.79
C PHE A 4 -3.50 -9.06 6.17
N PRO A 5 -2.96 -8.25 7.09
CA PRO A 5 -3.61 -7.03 7.52
C PRO A 5 -3.53 -5.97 6.42
N MET A 6 -4.63 -5.22 6.26
CA MET A 6 -4.73 -4.08 5.34
C MET A 6 -5.51 -2.97 6.04
N THR A 7 -5.12 -1.71 5.84
CA THR A 7 -5.93 -0.61 6.40
C THR A 7 -7.24 -0.44 5.63
N LEU A 8 -8.27 0.12 6.27
CA LEU A 8 -9.52 0.47 5.60
C LEU A 8 -9.26 1.35 4.35
N ARG A 9 -8.41 2.37 4.49
CA ARG A 9 -8.02 3.26 3.40
C ARG A 9 -7.32 2.52 2.25
N GLY A 10 -6.44 1.56 2.56
CA GLY A 10 -5.79 0.72 1.55
C GLY A 10 -6.79 -0.13 0.78
N ALA A 11 -7.74 -0.75 1.48
CA ALA A 11 -8.80 -1.54 0.87
C ALA A 11 -9.72 -0.69 -0.02
N GLU A 12 -10.03 0.54 0.40
CA GLU A 12 -10.82 1.49 -0.39
C GLU A 12 -10.09 1.90 -1.67
N LYS A 13 -8.82 2.30 -1.59
CA LYS A 13 -8.00 2.62 -2.78
C LYS A 13 -7.96 1.47 -3.78
N LEU A 14 -7.79 0.23 -3.30
CA LEU A 14 -7.80 -0.95 -4.17
C LEU A 14 -9.17 -1.18 -4.82
N ARG A 15 -10.27 -0.93 -4.09
CA ARG A 15 -11.63 -1.02 -4.66
C ARG A 15 -11.87 0.05 -5.71
N GLU A 16 -11.42 1.28 -5.48
CA GLU A 16 -11.50 2.38 -6.45
C GLU A 16 -10.70 2.06 -7.72
N GLU A 17 -9.47 1.58 -7.56
CA GLU A 17 -8.63 1.14 -8.69
C GLU A 17 -9.31 0.00 -9.47
N LEU A 18 -9.83 -1.01 -8.75
CA LEU A 18 -10.53 -2.15 -9.35
C LEU A 18 -11.77 -1.73 -10.12
N ASP A 19 -12.56 -0.81 -9.56
CA ASP A 19 -13.75 -0.28 -10.24
C ASP A 19 -13.35 0.42 -11.53
N PHE A 20 -12.40 1.36 -11.47
CA PHE A 20 -11.89 2.07 -12.64
C PHE A 20 -11.35 1.13 -13.72
N LEU A 21 -10.59 0.11 -13.33
CA LEU A 21 -10.05 -0.88 -14.26
C LEU A 21 -11.18 -1.64 -14.99
N LYS A 22 -12.24 -1.99 -14.28
CA LYS A 22 -13.38 -2.76 -14.83
C LYS A 22 -14.36 -1.91 -15.61
N SER A 23 -14.69 -0.72 -15.12
CA SER A 23 -15.77 0.13 -15.63
C SER A 23 -15.29 1.09 -16.72
N VAL A 24 -14.00 1.45 -16.73
CA VAL A 24 -13.42 2.40 -17.69
C VAL A 24 -12.35 1.74 -18.55
N ARG A 25 -11.24 1.27 -17.96
CA ARG A 25 -10.06 0.83 -18.73
C ARG A 25 -10.30 -0.40 -19.58
N ARG A 26 -10.91 -1.44 -19.02
CA ARG A 26 -11.19 -2.68 -19.76
C ARG A 26 -12.08 -2.41 -20.99
N PRO A 27 -13.20 -1.66 -20.89
CA PRO A 27 -13.96 -1.24 -22.06
C PRO A 27 -13.15 -0.44 -23.10
N GLU A 28 -12.33 0.53 -22.67
CA GLU A 28 -11.46 1.30 -23.57
C GLU A 28 -10.50 0.39 -24.36
N ILE A 29 -9.86 -0.56 -23.67
CA ILE A 29 -8.92 -1.50 -24.29
C ILE A 29 -9.65 -2.41 -25.29
N ILE A 30 -10.85 -2.90 -24.95
CA ILE A 30 -11.66 -3.72 -25.86
C ILE A 30 -12.01 -2.94 -27.13
N ALA A 31 -12.39 -1.66 -26.99
CA ALA A 31 -12.67 -0.79 -28.12
C ALA A 31 -11.43 -0.57 -28.99
N ALA A 32 -10.28 -0.26 -28.39
CA ALA A 32 -9.01 -0.09 -29.11
C ALA A 32 -8.58 -1.36 -29.87
N ILE A 33 -8.76 -2.54 -29.26
CA ILE A 33 -8.49 -3.82 -29.95
C ILE A 33 -9.45 -4.02 -31.14
N ALA A 34 -10.72 -3.65 -30.98
CA ALA A 34 -11.71 -3.77 -32.05
C ALA A 34 -11.39 -2.83 -33.21
N GLU A 35 -11.07 -1.57 -32.93
CA GLU A 35 -10.65 -0.57 -33.92
C GLU A 35 -9.39 -1.02 -34.67
N ALA A 36 -8.35 -1.44 -33.95
CA ALA A 36 -7.11 -1.93 -34.55
C ALA A 36 -7.32 -3.16 -35.46
N ARG A 37 -8.37 -3.96 -35.22
CA ARG A 37 -8.73 -5.11 -36.08
C ARG A 37 -9.33 -4.71 -37.43
N GLU A 38 -9.96 -3.55 -37.53
CA GLU A 38 -10.55 -3.06 -38.78
C GLU A 38 -9.49 -2.65 -39.81
N HIS A 39 -8.26 -2.37 -39.37
CA HIS A 39 -7.12 -2.01 -40.22
C HIS A 39 -6.45 -3.20 -40.94
N GLY A 40 -6.99 -4.41 -40.81
CA GLY A 40 -6.70 -5.56 -41.68
C GLY A 40 -5.42 -6.33 -41.34
N ASP A 41 -4.23 -5.76 -41.54
CA ASP A 41 -2.97 -6.49 -41.32
C ASP A 41 -2.56 -6.52 -39.85
N LEU A 42 -3.12 -7.48 -39.11
CA LEU A 42 -2.84 -7.69 -37.70
C LEU A 42 -1.40 -8.10 -37.39
N LYS A 43 -0.66 -8.62 -38.37
CA LYS A 43 0.69 -9.14 -38.12
C LYS A 43 1.68 -8.00 -37.92
N GLU A 44 1.52 -6.92 -38.68
CA GLU A 44 2.35 -5.72 -38.61
C GLU A 44 1.69 -4.55 -37.84
N ASN A 45 0.42 -4.67 -37.46
CA ASN A 45 -0.28 -3.63 -36.71
C ASN A 45 0.27 -3.46 -35.28
N ALA A 46 1.12 -2.45 -35.10
CA ALA A 46 1.70 -2.10 -33.80
C ALA A 46 0.64 -1.70 -32.75
N GLU A 47 -0.43 -1.01 -33.15
CA GLU A 47 -1.51 -0.60 -32.26
C GLU A 47 -2.28 -1.79 -31.72
N TYR A 48 -2.51 -2.82 -32.56
CA TYR A 48 -3.13 -4.07 -32.14
C TYR A 48 -2.28 -4.79 -31.08
N HIS A 49 -0.97 -4.93 -31.32
CA HIS A 49 -0.07 -5.59 -30.37
C HIS A 49 0.01 -4.81 -29.05
N ALA A 50 0.13 -3.48 -29.11
CA ALA A 50 0.12 -2.62 -27.93
C ALA A 50 -1.18 -2.75 -27.14
N ALA A 51 -2.34 -2.71 -27.79
CA ALA A 51 -3.64 -2.84 -27.13
C ALA A 51 -3.82 -4.23 -26.48
N ARG A 52 -3.30 -5.30 -27.11
CA ARG A 52 -3.30 -6.65 -26.52
C ARG A 52 -2.37 -6.77 -25.32
N GLU A 53 -1.23 -6.10 -25.33
CA GLU A 53 -0.33 -6.03 -24.18
C GLU A 53 -1.00 -5.28 -23.00
N GLN A 54 -1.61 -4.12 -23.28
CA GLN A 54 -2.38 -3.37 -22.28
C GLN A 54 -3.52 -4.19 -21.69
N GLN A 55 -4.21 -5.01 -22.50
CA GLN A 55 -5.21 -5.94 -22.00
C GLN A 55 -4.61 -6.94 -21.00
N GLY A 56 -3.45 -7.51 -21.32
CA GLY A 56 -2.74 -8.44 -20.42
C GLY A 56 -2.40 -7.80 -19.08
N PHE A 57 -1.85 -6.57 -19.10
CA PHE A 57 -1.57 -5.83 -17.87
C PHE A 57 -2.84 -5.50 -17.07
N CYS A 58 -3.88 -5.04 -17.74
CA CYS A 58 -5.15 -4.68 -17.11
C CYS A 58 -5.79 -5.90 -16.42
N GLU A 59 -5.90 -7.04 -17.12
CA GLU A 59 -6.48 -8.27 -16.55
C GLU A 59 -5.61 -8.85 -15.43
N GLY A 60 -4.27 -8.82 -15.60
CA GLY A 60 -3.35 -9.24 -14.55
C GLY A 60 -3.52 -8.43 -13.28
N ARG A 61 -3.62 -7.10 -13.41
CA ARG A 61 -3.84 -6.20 -12.28
C ARG A 61 -5.19 -6.42 -11.61
N ILE A 62 -6.26 -6.62 -12.38
CA ILE A 62 -7.59 -6.94 -11.84
C ILE A 62 -7.54 -8.21 -10.98
N GLN A 63 -6.95 -9.29 -11.51
CA GLN A 63 -6.83 -10.56 -10.78
C GLN A 63 -5.99 -10.41 -9.50
N GLU A 64 -4.89 -9.65 -9.57
CA GLU A 64 -4.05 -9.34 -8.42
C GLU A 64 -4.85 -8.62 -7.32
N ILE A 65 -5.58 -7.56 -7.67
CA ILE A 65 -6.36 -6.78 -6.69
C ILE A 65 -7.48 -7.62 -6.09
N GLU A 66 -8.20 -8.42 -6.88
CA GLU A 66 -9.24 -9.33 -6.38
C GLU A 66 -8.67 -10.37 -5.41
N ALA A 67 -7.51 -10.94 -5.73
CA ALA A 67 -6.82 -11.87 -4.85
C ALA A 67 -6.39 -11.20 -3.53
N LYS A 68 -5.89 -9.96 -3.59
CA LYS A 68 -5.53 -9.19 -2.39
C LYS A 68 -6.74 -8.89 -1.52
N LEU A 69 -7.80 -8.31 -2.09
CA LEU A 69 -9.01 -7.95 -1.36
C LEU A 69 -9.72 -9.16 -0.74
N SER A 70 -9.70 -10.32 -1.42
CA SER A 70 -10.32 -11.55 -0.88
C SER A 70 -9.55 -12.19 0.28
N ASN A 71 -8.25 -11.92 0.39
CA ASN A 71 -7.39 -12.46 1.46
C ASN A 71 -7.04 -11.41 2.54
N ALA A 72 -7.45 -10.16 2.37
CA ALA A 72 -7.14 -9.07 3.29
C ALA A 72 -8.04 -9.11 4.54
N GLN A 73 -7.42 -8.96 5.71
CA GLN A 73 -8.11 -8.58 6.93
C GLN A 73 -8.09 -7.06 7.05
N VAL A 74 -9.23 -6.44 6.73
CA VAL A 74 -9.36 -4.97 6.77
C VAL A 74 -9.46 -4.48 8.20
N ILE A 75 -8.53 -3.63 8.62
CA ILE A 75 -8.43 -3.03 9.94
C ILE A 75 -8.71 -1.53 9.85
N ASP A 76 -9.67 -1.08 10.65
CA ASP A 76 -10.03 0.32 10.79
C ASP A 76 -9.60 0.81 12.18
N VAL A 77 -8.47 1.51 12.23
CA VAL A 77 -7.92 2.04 13.49
C VAL A 77 -8.73 3.20 14.05
N THR A 78 -9.50 3.91 13.23
CA THR A 78 -10.29 5.07 13.66
C THR A 78 -11.41 4.68 14.63
N LYS A 79 -11.79 3.40 14.64
CA LYS A 79 -12.78 2.81 15.56
C LYS A 79 -12.17 2.26 16.85
N MET A 80 -10.84 2.29 16.99
CA MET A 80 -10.15 1.79 18.16
C MET A 80 -9.97 2.88 19.22
N ALA A 81 -9.93 2.50 20.48
CA ALA A 81 -9.62 3.43 21.56
C ALA A 81 -8.15 3.85 21.47
N ALA A 82 -7.90 5.13 21.21
CA ALA A 82 -6.56 5.72 21.17
C ALA A 82 -5.94 5.72 22.58
N ASN A 83 -5.25 4.64 22.91
CA ASN A 83 -4.62 4.42 24.22
C ASN A 83 -3.12 4.75 24.22
N GLY A 84 -2.64 5.49 23.22
CA GLY A 84 -1.23 5.83 23.05
C GLY A 84 -0.35 4.67 22.54
N ARG A 85 -0.92 3.48 22.29
CA ARG A 85 -0.15 2.32 21.85
C ARG A 85 0.02 2.27 20.34
N VAL A 86 1.24 2.01 19.87
CA VAL A 86 1.52 1.78 18.46
C VAL A 86 0.96 0.43 18.03
N ILE A 87 0.06 0.45 17.04
CA ILE A 87 -0.58 -0.72 16.45
C ILE A 87 -0.56 -0.63 14.92
N PHE A 88 -0.93 -1.72 14.24
CA PHE A 88 -1.16 -1.70 12.80
C PHE A 88 -2.19 -0.63 12.42
N GLY A 89 -1.87 0.19 11.42
CA GLY A 89 -2.71 1.29 10.94
C GLY A 89 -2.46 2.63 11.65
N ALA A 90 -1.78 2.64 12.80
CA ALA A 90 -1.47 3.85 13.55
C ALA A 90 -0.48 4.75 12.81
N THR A 91 -0.64 6.06 13.03
CA THR A 91 0.30 7.11 12.64
C THR A 91 1.16 7.43 13.86
N VAL A 92 2.48 7.37 13.72
CA VAL A 92 3.45 7.51 14.81
C VAL A 92 4.46 8.58 14.43
N THR A 93 4.65 9.56 15.30
CA THR A 93 5.75 10.53 15.17
C THR A 93 6.88 10.09 16.06
N VAL A 94 8.07 9.98 15.49
CA VAL A 94 9.30 9.61 16.19
C VAL A 94 10.36 10.67 16.00
N MET A 95 11.21 10.85 17.01
CA MET A 95 12.41 11.69 16.93
C MET A 95 13.65 10.81 16.95
N ASN A 96 14.54 11.00 16.00
CA ASN A 96 15.86 10.38 16.04
C ASN A 96 16.70 11.06 17.13
N LEU A 97 17.17 10.29 18.11
CA LEU A 97 17.94 10.84 19.25
C LEU A 97 19.37 11.28 18.89
N ASP A 98 19.93 10.77 17.78
CA ASP A 98 21.25 11.17 17.32
C ASP A 98 21.22 12.46 16.48
N THR A 99 20.16 12.65 15.69
CA THR A 99 20.05 13.77 14.73
C THR A 99 19.04 14.84 15.13
N GLU A 100 18.23 14.58 16.16
CA GLU A 100 17.09 15.42 16.58
C GLU A 100 16.05 15.64 15.46
N GLU A 101 16.06 14.80 14.41
CA GLU A 101 15.10 14.88 13.31
C GLU A 101 13.79 14.17 13.66
N GLU A 102 12.68 14.86 13.50
CA GLU A 102 11.34 14.30 13.64
C GLU A 102 10.84 13.73 12.31
N GLN A 103 10.25 12.53 12.39
CA GLN A 103 9.60 11.90 11.24
C GLN A 103 8.29 11.25 11.66
N THR A 104 7.24 11.47 10.88
CA THR A 104 5.93 10.83 11.08
C THR A 104 5.75 9.71 10.07
N TYR A 105 5.39 8.52 10.55
CA TYR A 105 5.13 7.34 9.74
C TYR A 105 3.72 6.80 10.00
N ARG A 106 3.13 6.16 8.99
CA ARG A 106 1.94 5.33 9.18
C ARG A 106 2.28 3.87 8.93
N ILE A 107 1.93 3.01 9.88
CA ILE A 107 2.17 1.56 9.77
C ILE A 107 1.04 0.95 8.96
N VAL A 108 1.37 0.36 7.81
CA VAL A 108 0.39 -0.20 6.85
C VAL A 108 0.78 -1.62 6.41
N GLY A 109 -0.06 -2.26 5.60
CA GLY A 109 0.27 -3.55 4.99
C GLY A 109 1.36 -3.41 3.91
N ASP A 110 1.97 -4.53 3.51
CA ASP A 110 3.01 -4.53 2.47
C ASP A 110 2.53 -3.90 1.14
N ASP A 111 1.26 -4.14 0.77
CA ASP A 111 0.65 -3.62 -0.46
C ASP A 111 0.40 -2.11 -0.45
N GLU A 112 0.37 -1.51 0.73
CA GLU A 112 0.08 -0.09 0.94
C GLU A 112 1.36 0.73 1.17
N ALA A 113 2.48 0.05 1.40
CA ALA A 113 3.73 0.67 1.79
C ALA A 113 4.31 1.52 0.66
N ASP A 114 4.59 2.78 0.97
CA ASP A 114 5.26 3.75 0.11
C ASP A 114 6.06 4.68 1.01
N PHE A 115 7.37 4.43 1.06
CA PHE A 115 8.29 5.19 1.90
C PHE A 115 8.29 6.69 1.56
N LYS A 116 8.06 7.06 0.30
CA LYS A 116 8.00 8.48 -0.12
C LYS A 116 6.79 9.20 0.46
N GLN A 117 5.74 8.45 0.84
CA GLN A 117 4.55 8.96 1.50
C GLN A 117 4.57 8.69 3.02
N ASN A 118 5.72 8.29 3.57
CA ASN A 118 5.86 7.86 4.95
C ASN A 118 4.93 6.69 5.36
N LEU A 119 4.54 5.87 4.40
CA LEU A 119 3.76 4.65 4.65
C LEU A 119 4.75 3.48 4.76
N ILE A 120 4.93 2.96 5.97
CA ILE A 120 5.88 1.88 6.23
C ILE A 120 5.14 0.56 6.42
N SER A 121 5.66 -0.51 5.82
CA SER A 121 5.12 -1.85 6.05
C SER A 121 5.29 -2.25 7.51
N VAL A 122 4.27 -2.92 8.07
CA VAL A 122 4.32 -3.60 9.37
C VAL A 122 5.46 -4.63 9.47
N ASN A 123 5.98 -5.11 8.34
CA ASN A 123 7.13 -6.01 8.27
C ASN A 123 8.49 -5.31 8.25
N SER A 124 8.53 -3.97 8.13
CA SER A 124 9.78 -3.22 8.15
C SER A 124 10.44 -3.24 9.54
N PRO A 125 11.78 -3.12 9.63
CA PRO A 125 12.47 -3.07 10.93
C PRO A 125 11.97 -1.94 11.83
N ILE A 126 11.69 -0.77 11.26
CA ILE A 126 11.18 0.39 11.99
C ILE A 126 9.79 0.07 12.58
N ALA A 127 8.85 -0.38 11.76
CA ALA A 127 7.52 -0.72 12.26
C ALA A 127 7.57 -1.80 13.34
N ARG A 128 8.38 -2.85 13.15
CA ARG A 128 8.53 -3.93 14.15
C ARG A 128 9.11 -3.44 15.48
N GLY A 129 10.02 -2.47 15.46
CA GLY A 129 10.57 -1.87 16.67
C GLY A 129 9.56 -0.99 17.41
N LEU A 130 8.65 -0.35 16.68
CA LEU A 130 7.62 0.55 17.24
C LEU A 130 6.38 -0.20 17.72
N ILE A 131 5.98 -1.30 17.07
CA ILE A 131 4.72 -2.01 17.40
C ILE A 131 4.68 -2.43 18.87
N GLY A 132 3.58 -2.07 19.54
CA GLY A 132 3.30 -2.39 20.94
C GLY A 132 3.88 -1.41 21.96
N LYS A 133 4.69 -0.45 21.53
CA LYS A 133 5.26 0.66 22.31
C LYS A 133 4.26 1.79 22.48
N GLU A 134 4.56 2.71 23.39
CA GLU A 134 3.68 3.82 23.75
C GLU A 134 4.39 5.17 23.58
N GLU A 135 3.64 6.28 23.69
CA GLU A 135 4.23 7.62 23.73
C GLU A 135 5.27 7.72 24.87
N ASP A 136 6.32 8.52 24.65
CA ASP A 136 7.51 8.68 25.50
C ASP A 136 8.44 7.46 25.61
N ASP A 137 8.12 6.33 24.95
CA ASP A 137 9.05 5.19 24.88
C ASP A 137 10.26 5.51 23.98
N VAL A 138 11.45 5.09 24.41
CA VAL A 138 12.66 5.05 23.58
C VAL A 138 12.87 3.63 23.02
N VAL A 139 13.11 3.53 21.73
CA VAL A 139 13.33 2.28 21.00
C VAL A 139 14.64 2.29 20.23
N THR A 140 15.38 1.19 20.34
CA THR A 140 16.62 0.97 19.57
C THR A 140 16.30 0.06 18.38
N ILE A 141 16.43 0.56 17.15
CA ILE A 141 16.08 -0.14 15.92
C ILE A 141 17.33 -0.41 15.09
N SER A 142 17.54 -1.68 14.71
CA SER A 142 18.58 -2.06 13.75
C SER A 142 18.08 -1.87 12.32
N THR A 143 18.70 -0.95 11.60
CA THR A 143 18.47 -0.70 10.17
C THR A 143 19.69 -1.16 9.35
N PRO A 144 19.57 -1.33 8.02
CA PRO A 144 20.73 -1.61 7.17
C PRO A 144 21.85 -0.57 7.27
N GLY A 145 21.54 0.67 7.66
CA GLY A 145 22.51 1.76 7.84
C GLY A 145 23.17 1.79 9.22
N GLY A 146 22.75 0.94 10.16
CA GLY A 146 23.22 0.94 11.54
C GLY A 146 22.09 0.86 12.56
N VAL A 147 22.47 0.90 13.82
CA VAL A 147 21.53 1.00 14.94
C VAL A 147 21.16 2.46 15.13
N VAL A 148 19.87 2.76 15.28
CA VAL A 148 19.33 4.11 15.50
C VAL A 148 18.40 4.07 16.69
N GLU A 149 18.48 5.07 17.56
CA GLU A 149 17.55 5.25 18.69
C GLU A 149 16.49 6.28 18.35
N TYR A 150 15.24 5.93 18.62
CA TYR A 150 14.09 6.79 18.39
C TYR A 150 13.28 6.96 19.68
N GLU A 151 12.82 8.17 19.95
CA GLU A 151 11.79 8.45 20.94
C GLU A 151 10.43 8.60 20.26
N ILE A 152 9.40 7.98 20.82
CA ILE A 152 8.03 8.08 20.30
C ILE A 152 7.38 9.33 20.87
N LEU A 153 7.21 10.35 20.04
CA LEU A 153 6.62 11.62 20.46
C LEU A 153 5.09 11.60 20.49
N LYS A 154 4.47 10.82 19.59
CA LYS A 154 3.02 10.85 19.42
C LYS A 154 2.49 9.61 18.70
N VAL A 155 1.31 9.13 19.10
CA VAL A 155 0.58 8.05 18.44
C VAL A 155 -0.86 8.46 18.15
N GLU A 156 -1.24 8.40 16.88
CA GLU A 156 -2.54 8.85 16.38
C GLU A 156 -3.24 7.77 15.55
N TYR A 157 -4.55 7.61 15.76
CA TYR A 157 -5.39 6.67 15.01
C TYR A 157 -6.25 7.43 14.00
N LEU A 158 -5.64 7.79 12.86
CA LEU A 158 -6.21 8.65 11.81
C LEU A 158 -6.73 7.88 10.58
#